data_AF-A0A4U9HM26-F1
#
_entry.id   AF-A0A4U9HM26-F1
#
_cell.length_a   1.000
_cell.length_b   1.000
_cell.length_c   1.000
_cell.angle_alpha   90.00
_cell.angle_beta   90.00
_cell.angle_gamma   90.00
#
_symmetry.space_group_name_H-M   'P 1'
#
loop_
_entity.id
_entity.type
_entity.pdbx_description
1 polymer ?
#
loop_
_entity_poly.entity_id
_entity_poly.type
_entity_poly.pdbx_seq_one_letter_code
_entity_poly.pdbx_strand_id
1 'polypeptide(L)'
;MVGIRRNGETLAGKLVDEPLALGDMLLVIGDWKAIRQLQSKTHDFIVLNLPAEVDEVAPAMTQAPHALFCLALMVAMMLTDEVPNPIAALIACLLMGKFRCIDMESAYKSIHWPSIILIVGMMPFAQALQKTGGVGLIVQGLMDVAGDMGPRVMLLCLFVLCATIGLFISNTATAVLMAPIAIAAAREMAVSPYPFAMIIAIAASAAFMTPVSSPVNTLVLGPGNYTFGDFVRLGVPFTVLVMLVSVAVVPWLFPF
;
A
#
# COMPACT_ATOMS: atom_id res chain seq x y z
N MET A 1 -26.33 -24.86 7.78
CA MET A 1 -27.02 -24.35 6.58
C MET A 1 -27.83 -23.14 7.00
N VAL A 2 -27.70 -22.01 6.31
CA VAL A 2 -28.26 -20.72 6.74
C VAL A 2 -29.24 -20.14 5.70
N GLY A 3 -29.20 -20.62 4.45
CA GLY A 3 -30.13 -20.20 3.40
C GLY A 3 -30.16 -21.18 2.22
N ILE A 4 -31.30 -21.25 1.54
CA ILE A 4 -31.48 -21.98 0.28
C ILE A 4 -31.97 -20.98 -0.77
N ARG A 5 -31.35 -20.99 -1.96
CA ARG A 5 -31.76 -20.21 -3.12
C ARG A 5 -32.13 -21.16 -4.25
N ARG A 6 -33.38 -21.08 -4.72
CA ARG A 6 -33.95 -21.93 -5.78
C ARG A 6 -34.42 -21.04 -6.93
N ASN A 7 -34.01 -21.34 -8.16
CA ASN A 7 -34.39 -20.58 -9.37
C ASN A 7 -34.18 -19.06 -9.27
N GLY A 8 -33.15 -18.63 -8.53
CA GLY A 8 -32.82 -17.21 -8.38
C GLY A 8 -33.49 -16.50 -7.20
N GLU A 9 -34.47 -17.12 -6.55
CA GLU A 9 -35.18 -16.57 -5.37
C GLU A 9 -34.73 -17.23 -4.06
N THR A 10 -34.70 -16.44 -2.99
CA THR A 10 -34.37 -16.92 -1.63
C THR A 10 -35.61 -17.49 -0.96
N LEU A 11 -35.57 -18.75 -0.55
CA LEU A 11 -36.66 -19.39 0.19
C LEU A 11 -36.73 -18.79 1.61
N ALA A 12 -37.89 -18.26 1.98
CA ALA A 12 -38.16 -17.70 3.30
C ALA A 12 -38.93 -18.71 4.17
N GLY A 13 -38.45 -19.01 5.39
CA GLY A 13 -39.15 -19.89 6.33
C GLY A 13 -38.23 -20.82 7.13
N LYS A 14 -38.81 -21.86 7.75
CA LYS A 14 -38.04 -22.92 8.41
C LYS A 14 -37.43 -23.84 7.36
N LEU A 15 -36.16 -23.60 7.05
CA LEU A 15 -35.38 -24.33 6.03
C LEU A 15 -34.93 -25.74 6.45
N VAL A 16 -35.24 -26.15 7.68
CA VAL A 16 -34.70 -27.38 8.29
C VAL A 16 -35.34 -28.64 7.70
N ASP A 17 -36.61 -28.56 7.28
CA ASP A 17 -37.39 -29.72 6.81
C ASP A 17 -37.68 -29.68 5.30
N GLU A 18 -37.11 -28.71 4.58
CA GLU A 18 -37.41 -28.52 3.16
C GLU A 18 -36.61 -29.51 2.29
N PRO A 19 -37.25 -30.30 1.42
CA PRO A 19 -36.54 -31.25 0.57
C PRO A 19 -35.67 -30.50 -0.45
N LEU A 20 -34.40 -30.91 -0.51
CA LEU A 20 -33.42 -30.37 -1.46
C LEU A 20 -33.75 -30.82 -2.88
N ALA A 21 -33.79 -29.87 -3.80
CA ALA A 21 -33.98 -30.10 -5.22
C ALA A 21 -32.68 -29.87 -6.00
N LEU A 22 -32.59 -30.52 -7.16
CA LEU A 22 -31.44 -30.39 -8.05
C LEU A 22 -31.36 -28.96 -8.58
N GLY A 23 -30.22 -28.28 -8.38
CA GLY A 23 -30.01 -26.87 -8.72
C GLY A 23 -30.19 -25.88 -7.56
N ASP A 24 -30.53 -26.36 -6.35
CA ASP A 24 -30.56 -25.51 -5.16
C ASP A 24 -29.15 -25.01 -4.78
N MET A 25 -29.04 -23.71 -4.52
CA MET A 25 -27.85 -23.09 -3.96
C MET A 25 -27.96 -23.00 -2.44
N LEU A 26 -26.97 -23.57 -1.74
CA LEU A 26 -26.95 -23.65 -0.28
C LEU A 26 -25.92 -22.69 0.29
N LEU A 27 -26.35 -21.85 1.24
CA LEU A 27 -25.43 -21.07 2.06
C LEU A 27 -25.08 -21.87 3.32
N VAL A 28 -23.79 -22.17 3.49
CA VAL A 28 -23.28 -22.96 4.62
C VAL A 28 -22.35 -22.10 5.46
N ILE A 29 -22.56 -22.08 6.77
CA ILE A 29 -21.68 -21.44 7.76
C ILE A 29 -21.26 -22.53 8.75
N GLY A 30 -19.96 -22.62 9.05
CA GLY A 30 -19.41 -23.64 9.95
C GLY A 30 -17.87 -23.62 9.97
N ASP A 31 -17.29 -24.64 10.61
CA ASP A 31 -15.83 -24.82 10.65
C ASP A 31 -15.26 -25.04 9.25
N TRP A 32 -14.20 -24.31 8.92
CA TRP A 32 -13.49 -24.39 7.64
C TRP A 32 -13.05 -25.82 7.27
N LYS A 33 -12.70 -26.65 8.26
CA LYS A 33 -12.32 -28.06 8.01
C LYS A 33 -13.50 -28.87 7.46
N ALA A 34 -14.69 -28.66 8.02
CA ALA A 34 -15.91 -29.33 7.57
C ALA A 34 -16.36 -28.82 6.18
N ILE A 35 -16.20 -27.53 5.92
CA ILE A 35 -16.50 -26.93 4.61
C ILE A 35 -15.55 -27.48 3.53
N ARG A 36 -14.25 -27.61 3.81
CA ARG A 36 -13.30 -28.23 2.88
C ARG A 36 -13.59 -29.72 2.64
N GLN A 37 -14.11 -30.45 3.62
CA GLN A 37 -14.54 -31.85 3.39
C GLN A 37 -15.72 -31.96 2.42
N LEU A 38 -16.61 -30.96 2.34
CA LEU A 38 -17.68 -30.94 1.35
C LEU A 38 -17.14 -30.89 -0.09
N GLN A 39 -16.00 -30.24 -0.32
CA GLN A 39 -15.34 -30.28 -1.65
C GLN A 39 -14.85 -31.67 -2.03
N SER A 40 -14.49 -32.53 -1.07
CA SER A 40 -14.03 -33.89 -1.37
C SER A 40 -15.19 -34.85 -1.74
N LYS A 41 -16.44 -34.48 -1.44
CA LYS A 41 -17.64 -35.24 -1.79
C LYS A 41 -18.30 -34.66 -3.04
N THR A 42 -17.61 -34.75 -4.18
CA THR A 42 -18.02 -34.18 -5.48
C THR A 42 -19.25 -34.82 -6.14
N HIS A 43 -19.81 -35.90 -5.59
CA HIS A 43 -20.99 -36.55 -6.18
C HIS A 43 -22.29 -35.78 -5.97
N ASP A 44 -22.46 -35.15 -4.80
CA ASP A 44 -23.76 -34.57 -4.41
C ASP A 44 -23.74 -33.03 -4.31
N PHE A 45 -22.55 -32.43 -4.21
CA PHE A 45 -22.40 -30.99 -4.01
C PHE A 45 -21.30 -30.40 -4.90
N ILE A 46 -21.61 -29.26 -5.51
CA ILE A 46 -20.64 -28.44 -6.24
C ILE A 46 -20.47 -27.14 -5.45
N VAL A 47 -19.26 -26.86 -4.99
CA VAL A 47 -18.95 -25.62 -4.27
C VAL A 47 -18.80 -24.49 -5.30
N LEU A 48 -19.83 -23.64 -5.39
CA LEU A 48 -19.94 -22.60 -6.40
C LEU A 48 -19.10 -21.35 -6.10
N ASN A 49 -18.98 -20.97 -4.82
CA ASN A 49 -18.18 -19.85 -4.36
C ASN A 49 -17.64 -20.18 -2.97
N LEU A 50 -16.31 -20.14 -2.82
CA LEU A 50 -15.71 -19.88 -1.52
C LEU A 50 -15.53 -18.37 -1.40
N PRO A 51 -15.78 -17.76 -0.24
CA PRO A 51 -15.33 -16.39 -0.01
C PRO A 51 -13.85 -16.28 -0.35
N ALA A 52 -13.44 -15.24 -1.09
CA ALA A 52 -12.02 -14.96 -1.36
C ALA A 52 -11.18 -14.83 -0.06
N GLU A 53 -11.86 -14.65 1.08
CA GLU A 53 -11.31 -14.62 2.43
C GLU A 53 -10.68 -15.96 2.90
N VAL A 54 -10.88 -17.07 2.18
CA VAL A 54 -10.22 -18.37 2.48
C VAL A 54 -8.70 -18.27 2.37
N ASP A 55 -8.18 -17.32 1.57
CA ASP A 55 -6.74 -17.09 1.39
C ASP A 55 -6.15 -16.07 2.39
N GLU A 56 -6.99 -15.37 3.17
CA GLU A 56 -6.54 -14.34 4.14
C GLU A 56 -6.55 -14.81 5.61
N VAL A 57 -7.01 -16.04 5.89
CA VAL A 57 -7.02 -16.55 7.27
C VAL A 57 -5.60 -16.78 7.74
N ALA A 58 -5.16 -15.98 8.73
CA ALA A 58 -3.84 -16.07 9.34
C ALA A 58 -3.50 -17.53 9.69
N PRO A 59 -2.40 -18.10 9.14
CA PRO A 59 -2.14 -19.53 9.14
C PRO A 59 -1.99 -20.17 10.53
N ALA A 60 -1.78 -19.38 11.60
CA ALA A 60 -1.69 -19.88 12.95
C ALA A 60 -2.01 -18.83 14.03
N MET A 61 -3.30 -18.64 14.37
CA MET A 61 -3.71 -17.80 15.52
C MET A 61 -2.99 -18.21 16.82
N THR A 62 -2.65 -19.48 16.99
CA THR A 62 -1.92 -20.01 18.15
C THR A 62 -0.46 -19.54 18.22
N GLN A 63 0.12 -19.05 17.11
CA GLN A 63 1.51 -18.57 17.03
C GLN A 63 1.62 -17.03 17.07
N ALA A 64 0.50 -16.34 17.33
CA ALA A 64 0.45 -14.89 17.52
C ALA A 64 1.55 -14.32 18.45
N PRO A 65 1.87 -14.90 19.64
CA PRO A 65 2.91 -14.35 20.49
C PRO A 65 4.31 -14.42 19.88
N HIS A 66 4.62 -15.47 19.12
CA HIS A 66 5.90 -15.59 18.41
C HIS A 66 6.00 -14.60 17.25
N ALA A 67 4.90 -14.38 16.52
CA ALA A 67 4.84 -13.37 15.47
C ALA A 67 5.05 -11.95 16.03
N LEU A 68 4.38 -11.62 17.14
CA LEU A 68 4.57 -10.35 17.86
C LEU A 68 6.01 -10.18 18.36
N PHE A 69 6.62 -11.23 18.89
CA PHE A 69 8.02 -11.21 19.29
C PHE A 69 8.96 -10.93 18.10
N CYS A 70 8.77 -11.62 16.96
CA CYS A 70 9.57 -11.38 15.76
C CYS A 70 9.42 -9.95 15.24
N LEU A 71 8.20 -9.41 15.25
CA LEU A 71 7.93 -8.03 14.87
C LEU A 71 8.60 -7.04 15.82
N ALA A 72 8.47 -7.23 17.13
CA ALA A 72 9.10 -6.37 18.13
C ALA A 72 10.63 -6.39 18.02
N LEU A 73 11.22 -7.57 17.78
CA LEU A 73 12.66 -7.72 17.57
C LEU A 73 13.12 -6.99 16.30
N MET A 74 12.37 -7.11 15.21
CA MET A 74 12.67 -6.40 13.96
C MET A 74 12.70 -4.89 14.18
N VAL A 75 11.67 -4.35 14.87
CA VAL A 75 11.58 -2.91 15.18
C VAL A 75 12.73 -2.48 16.09
N ALA A 76 13.05 -3.27 17.12
CA ALA A 76 14.19 -2.97 18.01
C ALA A 76 15.51 -2.91 17.23
N MET A 77 15.76 -3.87 16.32
CA MET A 77 16.97 -3.87 15.48
C MET A 77 17.03 -2.67 14.54
N MET A 78 15.90 -2.28 13.94
CA MET A 78 15.81 -1.10 13.06
C MET A 78 16.03 0.21 13.82
N LEU A 79 15.68 0.27 15.10
CA LEU A 79 15.89 1.47 15.93
C LEU A 79 17.32 1.61 16.43
N THR A 80 18.05 0.49 16.59
CA THR A 80 19.43 0.52 17.08
C THR A 80 20.45 0.96 16.04
N ASP A 81 20.09 1.06 14.75
CA ASP A 81 20.95 1.40 13.60
C ASP A 81 22.25 0.56 13.46
N GLU A 82 22.52 -0.40 14.35
CA GLU A 82 23.69 -1.29 14.29
C GLU A 82 23.61 -2.28 13.13
N VAL A 83 22.39 -2.63 12.71
CA VAL A 83 22.13 -3.61 11.65
C VAL A 83 21.38 -2.92 10.52
N PRO A 84 21.83 -3.02 9.25
CA PRO A 84 21.09 -2.50 8.10
C PRO A 84 19.64 -3.00 8.08
N ASN A 85 18.69 -2.09 7.89
CA ASN A 85 17.25 -2.40 7.86
C ASN A 85 16.85 -3.62 7.01
N PRO A 86 17.43 -3.85 5.80
CA PRO A 86 17.13 -5.05 5.02
C PRO A 86 17.52 -6.35 5.73
N ILE A 87 18.64 -6.33 6.47
CA ILE A 87 19.14 -7.49 7.22
C ILE A 87 18.23 -7.76 8.42
N ALA A 88 17.83 -6.72 9.16
CA ALA A 88 16.87 -6.85 10.26
C ALA A 88 15.54 -7.48 9.80
N ALA A 89 15.01 -7.05 8.66
CA ALA A 89 13.81 -7.62 8.06
C ALA A 89 13.99 -9.10 7.66
N LEU A 90 15.13 -9.47 7.07
CA LEU A 90 15.44 -10.85 6.72
C LEU A 90 15.55 -11.76 7.95
N ILE A 91 16.18 -11.30 9.03
CA ILE A 91 16.27 -12.05 10.30
C ILE A 91 14.87 -12.30 10.85
N ALA A 92 14.01 -11.28 10.88
CA ALA A 92 12.63 -11.42 11.35
C ALA A 92 11.82 -12.40 10.49
N CYS A 93 11.97 -12.35 9.16
CA CYS A 93 11.33 -13.28 8.23
C CYS A 93 11.78 -14.73 8.47
N LEU A 94 13.08 -14.96 8.62
CA LEU A 94 13.63 -16.29 8.94
C LEU A 94 13.13 -16.83 10.29
N LEU A 95 13.01 -15.95 11.30
CA LEU A 95 12.44 -16.32 12.60
C LEU A 95 10.95 -16.67 12.50
N MET A 96 10.16 -15.93 11.73
CA MET A 96 8.75 -16.27 11.49
C MET A 96 8.60 -17.65 10.82
N GLY A 97 9.48 -17.99 9.88
CA GLY A 97 9.55 -19.33 9.29
C GLY A 97 9.94 -20.40 10.33
N LYS A 98 10.94 -20.11 11.18
CA LYS A 98 11.39 -21.03 12.24
C LYS A 98 10.29 -21.34 13.26
N PHE A 99 9.52 -20.33 13.67
CA PHE A 99 8.38 -20.49 14.58
C PHE A 99 7.12 -21.04 13.89
N ARG A 100 7.18 -21.33 12.59
CA ARG A 100 6.05 -21.78 11.76
C ARG A 100 4.86 -20.83 11.84
N CYS A 101 5.14 -19.53 11.95
CA CYS A 101 4.11 -18.50 11.89
C CYS A 101 3.56 -18.34 10.46
N ILE A 102 4.40 -18.63 9.46
CA ILE A 102 4.11 -18.53 8.03
C ILE A 102 4.73 -19.74 7.31
N ASP A 103 4.05 -20.25 6.29
CA ASP A 103 4.56 -21.24 5.34
C ASP A 103 5.27 -20.58 4.15
N MET A 104 6.15 -21.32 3.48
CA MET A 104 6.97 -20.77 2.39
C MET A 104 6.13 -20.26 1.21
N GLU A 105 4.98 -20.90 0.94
CA GLU A 105 4.09 -20.50 -0.15
C GLU A 105 3.40 -19.17 0.17
N SER A 106 2.83 -19.02 1.37
CA SER A 106 2.26 -17.74 1.82
C SER A 106 3.31 -16.63 1.91
N ALA A 107 4.54 -16.95 2.36
CA ALA A 107 5.65 -15.98 2.36
C ALA A 107 5.91 -15.44 0.96
N TYR A 108 6.03 -16.32 -0.05
CA TYR A 108 6.24 -15.90 -1.44
C TYR A 108 5.06 -15.12 -2.01
N LYS A 109 3.82 -15.51 -1.70
CA LYS A 109 2.61 -14.79 -2.13
C LYS A 109 2.49 -13.40 -1.49
N SER A 110 3.02 -13.22 -0.28
CA SER A 110 3.03 -11.92 0.42
C SER A 110 4.00 -10.90 -0.21
N ILE A 111 4.92 -11.33 -1.07
CA ILE A 111 5.85 -10.44 -1.75
C ILE A 111 5.12 -9.69 -2.88
N HIS A 112 5.05 -8.37 -2.74
CA HIS A 112 4.49 -7.50 -3.79
C HIS A 112 5.51 -7.27 -4.92
N TRP A 113 5.68 -8.29 -5.79
CA TRP A 113 6.58 -8.26 -6.95
C TRP A 113 6.45 -7.00 -7.82
N PRO A 114 5.25 -6.48 -8.13
CA PRO A 114 5.12 -5.26 -8.91
C PRO A 114 5.85 -4.06 -8.29
N SER A 115 5.82 -3.93 -6.95
CA SER A 115 6.53 -2.83 -6.26
C SER A 115 8.04 -2.99 -6.37
N ILE A 116 8.56 -4.21 -6.19
CA ILE A 116 10.01 -4.48 -6.29
C ILE A 116 10.51 -4.18 -7.69
N ILE A 117 9.83 -4.70 -8.71
CA ILE A 117 10.17 -4.48 -10.12
C ILE A 117 10.13 -2.98 -10.45
N LEU A 118 9.13 -2.27 -9.94
CA LEU A 118 8.99 -0.83 -10.16
C LEU A 118 10.10 -0.03 -9.47
N ILE A 119 10.47 -0.34 -8.23
CA ILE A 119 11.61 0.31 -7.54
C ILE A 119 12.90 0.07 -8.31
N VAL A 120 13.16 -1.18 -8.68
CA VAL A 120 14.38 -1.57 -9.42
C VAL A 120 14.42 -0.95 -10.81
N GLY A 121 13.28 -0.88 -11.51
CA GLY A 121 13.17 -0.27 -12.83
C GLY A 121 13.25 1.26 -12.81
N MET A 122 12.82 1.91 -11.73
CA MET A 122 12.91 3.36 -11.60
C MET A 122 14.32 3.87 -11.31
N MET A 123 15.19 3.06 -10.70
CA MET A 123 16.60 3.43 -10.49
C MET A 123 17.35 3.77 -11.80
N PRO A 124 17.38 2.90 -12.83
CA PRO A 124 18.03 3.24 -14.10
C PRO A 124 17.29 4.34 -14.86
N PHE A 125 15.96 4.44 -14.74
CA PHE A 125 15.20 5.56 -15.33
C PHE A 125 15.60 6.89 -14.71
N ALA A 126 15.66 6.98 -13.37
CA ALA A 126 16.10 8.18 -12.66
C ALA A 126 17.54 8.56 -13.03
N GLN A 127 18.44 7.57 -13.14
CA GLN A 127 19.82 7.80 -13.60
C GLN A 127 19.88 8.28 -15.06
N ALA A 128 19.06 7.71 -15.94
CA ALA A 128 18.98 8.14 -17.34
C ALA A 128 18.46 9.58 -17.43
N LEU A 129 17.41 9.92 -16.67
CA LEU A 129 16.84 11.27 -16.61
C LEU A 129 17.84 12.31 -16.07
N GLN A 130 18.68 11.92 -15.11
CA GLN A 130 19.80 12.75 -14.66
C GLN A 130 20.85 12.94 -15.77
N LYS A 131 21.27 11.85 -16.42
CA LYS A 131 22.31 11.89 -17.48
C LYS A 131 21.88 12.64 -18.74
N THR A 132 20.59 12.59 -19.10
CA THR A 132 20.06 13.33 -20.25
C THR A 132 19.84 14.82 -19.95
N GLY A 133 20.04 15.26 -18.71
CA GLY A 133 19.79 16.64 -18.28
C GLY A 133 18.31 16.95 -18.04
N GLY A 134 17.42 15.96 -18.12
CA GLY A 134 15.99 16.15 -17.88
C GLY A 134 15.68 16.65 -16.47
N VAL A 135 16.43 16.16 -15.46
CA VAL A 135 16.33 16.70 -14.09
C VAL A 135 16.69 18.19 -14.07
N GLY A 136 17.74 18.60 -14.79
CA GLY A 136 18.16 20.01 -14.87
C GLY A 136 17.09 20.91 -15.50
N LEU A 137 16.40 20.44 -16.55
CA LEU A 137 15.29 21.19 -17.16
C LEU A 137 14.12 21.40 -16.20
N ILE A 138 13.76 20.37 -15.44
CA ILE A 138 12.68 20.46 -14.44
C ILE A 138 13.07 21.43 -13.33
N VAL A 139 14.31 21.34 -12.83
CA VAL A 139 14.79 22.23 -11.77
C VAL A 139 14.87 23.66 -12.26
N GLN A 140 15.37 23.93 -13.46
CA GLN A 140 15.37 25.28 -14.05
C GLN A 140 13.97 25.86 -14.14
N GLY A 141 13.00 25.09 -14.65
CA GLY A 141 11.60 25.54 -14.69
C GLY A 141 11.01 25.80 -13.30
N LEU A 142 11.41 25.03 -12.29
CA LEU A 142 11.02 25.29 -10.90
C LEU A 142 11.70 26.55 -10.33
N MET A 143 12.97 26.77 -10.67
CA MET A 143 13.74 27.95 -10.25
C MET A 143 13.18 29.24 -10.87
N ASP A 144 12.78 29.21 -12.13
CA ASP A 144 12.16 30.36 -12.81
C ASP A 144 10.83 30.78 -12.15
N VAL A 145 10.10 29.82 -11.58
CA VAL A 145 8.80 30.07 -10.95
C VAL A 145 8.93 30.42 -9.46
N ALA A 146 9.83 29.74 -8.74
CA ALA A 146 9.86 29.76 -7.27
C ALA A 146 11.22 30.14 -6.66
N GLY A 147 12.28 30.24 -7.46
CA GLY A 147 13.65 30.49 -6.98
C GLY A 147 13.78 31.80 -6.20
N ASP A 148 13.24 32.89 -6.74
CA ASP A 148 13.28 34.22 -6.11
C ASP A 148 12.30 34.38 -4.95
N MET A 149 11.33 33.48 -4.82
CA MET A 149 10.30 33.50 -3.77
C MET A 149 10.73 32.77 -2.48
N GLY A 150 11.91 32.13 -2.52
CA GLY A 150 12.57 31.52 -1.38
C GLY A 150 12.26 30.03 -1.15
N PRO A 151 13.01 29.36 -0.26
CA PRO A 151 13.01 27.90 -0.13
C PRO A 151 11.65 27.29 0.26
N ARG A 152 10.81 28.03 1.01
CA ARG A 152 9.48 27.56 1.40
C ARG A 152 8.52 27.43 0.23
N VAL A 153 8.60 28.35 -0.74
CA VAL A 153 7.76 28.31 -1.95
C VAL A 153 8.22 27.16 -2.83
N MET A 154 9.53 26.91 -2.92
CA MET A 154 10.06 25.75 -3.62
C MET A 154 9.55 24.42 -3.03
N LEU A 155 9.50 24.28 -1.71
CA LEU A 155 8.90 23.09 -1.07
C LEU A 155 7.43 22.89 -1.47
N LEU A 156 6.66 23.98 -1.55
CA LEU A 156 5.26 23.94 -1.99
C LEU A 156 5.16 23.49 -3.45
N CYS A 157 5.95 24.07 -4.35
CA CYS A 157 5.99 23.68 -5.76
C CYS A 157 6.35 22.19 -5.92
N LEU A 158 7.37 21.72 -5.18
CA LEU A 158 7.77 20.31 -5.18
C LEU A 158 6.68 19.39 -4.65
N PHE A 159 5.96 19.79 -3.59
CA PHE A 159 4.84 19.03 -3.07
C PHE A 159 3.72 18.89 -4.10
N VAL A 160 3.33 20.00 -4.75
CA VAL A 160 2.27 20.02 -5.76
C VAL A 160 2.67 19.17 -6.97
N LEU A 161 3.91 19.32 -7.45
CA LEU A 161 4.43 18.52 -8.55
C LEU A 161 4.42 17.02 -8.21
N CYS A 162 4.88 16.67 -7.01
CA CYS A 162 4.89 15.30 -6.51
C CYS A 162 3.48 14.71 -6.39
N ALA A 163 2.54 15.45 -5.80
CA ALA A 163 1.15 15.04 -5.67
C ALA A 163 0.49 14.84 -7.04
N THR A 164 0.79 15.71 -8.01
CA THR A 164 0.24 15.62 -9.36
C THR A 164 0.74 14.37 -10.11
N ILE A 165 2.04 14.07 -9.99
CA ILE A 165 2.64 12.87 -10.57
C ILE A 165 2.11 11.60 -9.86
N GLY A 166 1.96 11.68 -8.53
CA GLY A 166 1.44 10.60 -7.68
C GLY A 166 -0.01 10.21 -7.97
N LEU A 167 -0.78 11.01 -8.71
CA LEU A 167 -2.12 10.63 -9.18
C LEU A 167 -2.09 9.46 -10.18
N PHE A 168 -0.99 9.32 -10.92
CA PHE A 168 -0.87 8.37 -12.02
C PHE A 168 0.06 7.18 -11.72
N ILE A 169 0.88 7.31 -10.67
CA ILE A 169 1.98 6.40 -10.35
C ILE A 169 1.87 5.98 -8.88
N SER A 170 2.40 4.79 -8.53
CA SER A 170 2.44 4.35 -7.14
C SER A 170 3.32 5.27 -6.28
N ASN A 171 2.95 5.40 -5.00
CA ASN A 171 3.66 6.25 -4.04
C ASN A 171 5.18 6.03 -4.05
N THR A 172 5.61 4.77 -4.13
CA THR A 172 7.02 4.41 -4.12
C THR A 172 7.76 4.84 -5.39
N ALA A 173 7.17 4.70 -6.58
CA ALA A 173 7.81 5.18 -7.82
C ALA A 173 7.91 6.71 -7.82
N THR A 174 6.85 7.39 -7.40
CA THR A 174 6.83 8.86 -7.34
C THR A 174 7.94 9.37 -6.42
N ALA A 175 8.12 8.77 -5.25
CA ALA A 175 9.20 9.14 -4.32
C ALA A 175 10.60 8.96 -4.95
N VAL A 176 10.84 7.82 -5.61
CA VAL A 176 12.14 7.51 -6.25
C VAL A 176 12.44 8.45 -7.42
N LEU A 177 11.43 8.83 -8.20
CA LEU A 177 11.55 9.75 -9.33
C LEU A 177 11.78 11.19 -8.86
N MET A 178 11.06 11.63 -7.83
CA MET A 178 11.08 13.02 -7.36
C MET A 178 12.25 13.35 -6.43
N ALA A 179 12.76 12.36 -5.68
CA ALA A 179 13.92 12.54 -4.79
C ALA A 179 15.14 13.19 -5.48
N PRO A 180 15.63 12.74 -6.65
CA PRO A 180 16.76 13.37 -7.30
C PRO A 180 16.47 14.81 -7.77
N ILE A 181 15.23 15.12 -8.15
CA ILE A 181 14.80 16.46 -8.56
C ILE A 181 14.83 17.41 -7.35
N ALA A 182 14.28 16.97 -6.21
CA ALA A 182 14.27 17.76 -5.00
C ALA A 182 15.68 18.00 -4.42
N ILE A 183 16.55 16.99 -4.46
CA ILE A 183 17.95 17.13 -4.04
C ILE A 183 18.71 18.09 -4.97
N ALA A 184 18.47 18.02 -6.28
CA ALA A 184 19.08 18.94 -7.24
C ALA A 184 18.61 20.39 -7.02
N ALA A 185 17.30 20.62 -6.81
CA ALA A 185 16.75 21.93 -6.49
C ALA A 185 17.34 22.51 -5.19
N ALA A 186 17.47 21.70 -4.14
CA ALA A 186 18.10 22.14 -2.89
C ALA A 186 19.55 22.59 -3.09
N ARG A 187 20.32 21.84 -3.89
CA ARG A 187 21.72 22.18 -4.22
C ARG A 187 21.82 23.47 -5.02
N GLU A 188 20.91 23.70 -5.96
CA GLU A 188 20.89 24.92 -6.77
C GLU A 188 20.55 26.16 -5.94
N MET A 189 19.65 26.01 -4.95
CA MET A 189 19.35 27.05 -3.97
C MET A 189 20.40 27.20 -2.86
N ALA A 190 21.46 26.38 -2.87
CA ALA A 190 22.51 26.32 -1.84
C ALA A 190 21.98 26.09 -0.42
N VAL A 191 20.91 25.29 -0.28
CA VAL A 191 20.30 24.91 1.00
C VAL A 191 20.45 23.42 1.29
N SER A 192 20.18 23.04 2.54
CA SER A 192 20.13 21.67 3.00
C SER A 192 19.17 20.83 2.14
N PRO A 193 19.57 19.62 1.70
CA PRO A 193 18.70 18.73 0.94
C PRO A 193 17.71 17.97 1.83
N TYR A 194 17.87 17.97 3.16
CA TYR A 194 17.00 17.24 4.08
C TYR A 194 15.53 17.68 4.03
N PRO A 195 15.19 18.98 4.08
CA PRO A 195 13.80 19.46 4.00
C PRO A 195 13.16 19.09 2.66
N PHE A 196 13.95 19.10 1.59
CA PHE A 196 13.51 18.81 0.22
C PHE A 196 13.26 17.32 0.01
N ALA A 197 14.13 16.45 0.53
CA ALA A 197 13.88 15.01 0.52
C ALA A 197 12.63 14.67 1.36
N MET A 198 12.46 15.34 2.50
CA MET A 198 11.35 15.06 3.40
C MET A 198 10.00 15.55 2.89
N ILE A 199 9.94 16.72 2.23
CA ILE A 199 8.70 17.16 1.61
C ILE A 199 8.24 16.18 0.52
N ILE A 200 9.17 15.61 -0.25
CA ILE A 200 8.85 14.58 -1.26
C ILE A 200 8.38 13.29 -0.61
N ALA A 201 9.03 12.84 0.47
CA ALA A 201 8.61 11.63 1.19
C ALA A 201 7.18 11.76 1.75
N ILE A 202 6.84 12.92 2.29
CA ILE A 202 5.49 13.20 2.78
C ILE A 202 4.50 13.35 1.63
N ALA A 203 4.84 14.11 0.58
CA ALA A 203 3.97 14.31 -0.59
C ALA A 203 3.65 13.00 -1.31
N ALA A 204 4.64 12.13 -1.51
CA ALA A 204 4.45 10.81 -2.10
C ALA A 204 3.60 9.89 -1.22
N SER A 205 3.61 10.09 0.09
CA SER A 205 2.76 9.35 1.03
C SER A 205 1.34 9.92 1.12
N ALA A 206 1.19 11.22 0.84
CA ALA A 206 -0.08 11.96 0.88
C ALA A 206 -0.95 11.77 -0.38
N ALA A 207 -0.92 10.59 -0.98
CA ALA A 207 -1.71 10.23 -2.16
C ALA A 207 -3.15 9.83 -1.79
N PHE A 208 -3.89 10.77 -1.19
CA PHE A 208 -5.29 10.56 -0.78
C PHE A 208 -6.31 10.77 -1.91
N MET A 209 -5.90 11.42 -3.00
CA MET A 209 -6.78 11.84 -4.09
C MET A 209 -7.22 10.70 -5.00
N THR A 210 -6.46 9.60 -5.07
CA THR A 210 -6.69 8.51 -6.02
C THR A 210 -6.61 7.14 -5.34
N PRO A 211 -7.56 6.23 -5.62
CA PRO A 211 -7.48 4.87 -5.12
C PRO A 211 -6.44 4.02 -5.84
N VAL A 212 -6.07 4.39 -7.09
CA VAL A 212 -5.11 3.67 -7.94
C VAL A 212 -3.69 3.71 -7.38
N SER A 213 -3.34 4.76 -6.64
CA SER A 213 -1.97 5.01 -6.18
C SER A 213 -1.57 4.14 -4.97
N SER A 214 -2.55 3.57 -4.25
CA SER A 214 -2.33 2.76 -3.06
C SER A 214 -3.26 1.53 -3.01
N PRO A 215 -2.71 0.30 -2.87
CA PRO A 215 -3.52 -0.90 -2.67
C PRO A 215 -4.49 -0.77 -1.47
N VAL A 216 -4.08 -0.06 -0.42
CA VAL A 216 -4.92 0.17 0.77
C VAL A 216 -6.15 1.00 0.44
N ASN A 217 -6.00 2.05 -0.38
CA ASN A 217 -7.12 2.88 -0.83
C ASN A 217 -8.05 2.10 -1.77
N THR A 218 -7.51 1.15 -2.53
CA THR A 218 -8.30 0.28 -3.39
C THR A 218 -9.11 -0.74 -2.58
N LEU A 219 -8.56 -1.30 -1.50
CA LEU A 219 -9.24 -2.28 -0.65
C LEU A 219 -10.54 -1.75 -0.01
N VAL A 220 -10.61 -0.44 0.26
CA VAL A 220 -11.82 0.18 0.85
C VAL A 220 -12.88 0.57 -0.18
N LEU A 221 -12.56 0.59 -1.49
CA LEU A 221 -13.53 0.94 -2.55
C LEU A 221 -14.72 -0.04 -2.56
N GLY A 222 -14.43 -1.33 -2.52
CA GLY A 222 -15.44 -2.39 -2.61
C GLY A 222 -16.41 -2.41 -1.43
N PRO A 223 -15.91 -2.62 -0.18
CA PRO A 223 -16.76 -2.67 1.01
C PRO A 223 -17.41 -1.33 1.36
N GLY A 224 -16.74 -0.21 1.05
CA GLY A 224 -17.21 1.14 1.35
C GLY A 224 -18.16 1.74 0.31
N ASN A 225 -18.37 1.06 -0.83
CA ASN A 225 -19.14 1.56 -1.97
C ASN A 225 -18.72 2.98 -2.42
N TYR A 226 -17.43 3.29 -2.30
CA TYR A 226 -16.88 4.60 -2.68
C TYR A 226 -16.69 4.69 -4.18
N THR A 227 -17.04 5.84 -4.75
CA THR A 227 -16.73 6.14 -6.16
C THR A 227 -15.40 6.88 -6.26
N PHE A 228 -14.77 6.85 -7.45
CA PHE A 228 -13.54 7.61 -7.71
C PHE A 228 -13.71 9.12 -7.40
N GLY A 229 -14.92 9.67 -7.64
CA GLY A 229 -15.23 11.06 -7.33
C GLY A 229 -15.21 11.38 -5.84
N ASP A 230 -15.58 10.43 -4.98
CA ASP A 230 -15.55 10.62 -3.52
C ASP A 230 -14.12 10.74 -2.99
N PHE A 231 -13.20 9.96 -3.56
CA PHE A 231 -11.77 10.03 -3.25
C PHE A 231 -11.16 11.37 -3.64
N VAL A 232 -11.49 11.92 -4.81
CA VAL A 232 -10.98 13.24 -5.20
C VAL A 232 -11.58 14.32 -4.29
N ARG A 233 -12.89 14.23 -3.99
CA ARG A 233 -13.61 15.24 -3.19
C ARG A 233 -13.11 15.33 -1.75
N LEU A 234 -12.81 14.20 -1.10
CA LEU A 234 -12.21 14.19 0.25
C LEU A 234 -10.68 14.27 0.24
N GLY A 235 -10.04 13.66 -0.75
CA GLY A 235 -8.59 13.57 -0.85
C GLY A 235 -7.93 14.90 -1.12
N VAL A 236 -8.48 15.72 -2.03
CA VAL A 236 -7.92 17.06 -2.34
C VAL A 236 -7.79 17.95 -1.10
N PRO A 237 -8.86 18.19 -0.29
CA PRO A 237 -8.73 19.04 0.90
C PRO A 237 -7.76 18.44 1.93
N PHE A 238 -7.70 17.11 2.07
CA PHE A 238 -6.73 16.46 2.96
C PHE A 238 -5.29 16.65 2.47
N THR A 239 -5.03 16.45 1.18
CA THR A 239 -3.71 16.66 0.59
C THR A 239 -3.27 18.12 0.72
N VAL A 240 -4.18 19.09 0.55
CA VAL A 240 -3.90 20.52 0.79
C VAL A 240 -3.58 20.80 2.26
N LEU A 241 -4.32 20.21 3.20
CA LEU A 241 -4.03 20.34 4.62
C LEU A 241 -2.64 19.79 4.96
N VAL A 242 -2.33 18.59 4.47
CA VAL A 242 -1.00 17.98 4.67
C VAL A 242 0.10 18.81 4.02
N MET A 243 -0.14 19.38 2.84
CA MET A 243 0.78 20.29 2.18
C MET A 243 1.10 21.51 3.08
N LEU A 244 0.08 22.20 3.59
CA LEU A 244 0.26 23.38 4.43
C LEU A 244 1.01 23.04 5.73
N VAL A 245 0.62 21.95 6.39
CA VAL A 245 1.29 21.48 7.61
C VAL A 245 2.75 21.09 7.32
N SER A 246 3.00 20.38 6.23
CA SER A 246 4.35 19.92 5.89
C SER A 246 5.26 21.09 5.54
N VAL A 247 4.79 22.05 4.74
CA VAL A 247 5.58 23.24 4.39
C VAL A 247 5.87 24.12 5.61
N ALA A 248 5.02 24.10 6.64
CA ALA A 248 5.27 24.82 7.90
C ALA A 248 6.21 24.06 8.85
N VAL A 249 5.98 22.75 9.04
CA VAL A 249 6.67 21.93 10.04
C VAL A 249 8.03 21.43 9.55
N VAL A 250 8.16 21.07 8.28
CA VAL A 250 9.41 20.51 7.73
C VAL A 250 10.58 21.48 7.87
N PRO A 251 10.47 22.78 7.52
CA PRO A 251 11.56 23.74 7.74
C PRO A 251 11.86 24.04 9.21
N TRP A 252 10.89 23.78 10.10
CA TRP A 252 11.06 23.98 11.54
C TRP A 252 11.84 22.81 12.17
N LEU A 253 11.57 21.59 11.71
CA LEU A 253 12.24 20.38 12.20
C LEU A 253 13.59 20.14 11.49
N PHE A 254 13.67 20.50 10.22
CA PHE A 254 14.88 20.46 9.40
C PHE A 254 15.14 21.87 8.82
N PRO A 255 16.03 22.67 9.43
CA PRO A 255 16.37 23.97 8.88
C PRO A 255 17.07 23.85 7.52
N PHE A 256 16.87 24.89 6.69
CA PHE A 256 17.51 25.06 5.39
C PHE A 256 19.03 25.23 5.52
#